data_AF-A0A0C2XJ11-F1
#
_entry.id   AF-A0A0C2XJ11-F1
#
_cell.length_a   1.000
_cell.length_b   1.000
_cell.length_c   1.000
_cell.angle_alpha   90.00
_cell.angle_beta   90.00
_cell.angle_gamma   90.00
#
_symmetry.space_group_name_H-M   'P 1'
#
loop_
_entity.id
_entity.type
_entity.pdbx_description
1 polymer ?
#
loop_
_entity_poly.entity_id
_entity_poly.type
_entity_poly.pdbx_seq_one_letter_code
_entity_poly.pdbx_strand_id
1 'polypeptide(L)'
;MFVLVWTLRSESWTDGTLGTRPSSEWASGCLRVHFLDQLTPIWMLFREDESNPVFITCTKLDPNQKLKTRWEDFVDFGDSRPDLLLRKDPSLMLYAMMRAVIQDLRFTASQKHRDMTAAYNLAMSKPSQKSLQYFYELQQSLIRIKLDTTSLRDAATNLIIFVDGMQKEASIIGKEPLISDDTQYMLKDQIGLITLLFEELPEVTRQAEAVANLAFNSLSFNTNNLLRLLAVLTMASVPLTIATGVLGVNYFSGDVVTGAT
;
A
#
# COMPACT_ATOMS: atom_id res chain seq x y z
N MET A 1 1.22 32.93 -17.89
CA MET A 1 2.58 32.62 -17.37
C MET A 1 2.41 31.64 -16.23
N PHE A 2 2.83 30.38 -16.39
CA PHE A 2 2.63 29.36 -15.35
C PHE A 2 3.78 29.41 -14.36
N VAL A 3 3.51 29.88 -13.14
CA VAL A 3 4.50 29.87 -12.08
C VAL A 3 4.41 28.52 -11.37
N LEU A 4 5.32 27.63 -11.73
CA LEU A 4 5.54 26.36 -11.05
C LEU A 4 6.36 26.66 -9.78
N VAL A 5 5.69 27.05 -8.69
CA VAL A 5 6.40 27.27 -7.40
C VAL A 5 6.58 25.93 -6.72
N TRP A 6 7.79 25.41 -6.86
CA TRP A 6 8.28 24.23 -6.15
C TRP A 6 8.73 24.60 -4.74
N THR A 7 8.19 23.89 -3.74
CA THR A 7 8.58 23.90 -2.31
C THR A 7 8.39 25.23 -1.55
N LEU A 8 7.17 25.45 -1.06
CA LEU A 8 6.93 26.32 0.09
C LEU A 8 7.08 25.50 1.39
N ARG A 9 7.91 26.00 2.31
CA ARG A 9 8.07 25.48 3.67
C ARG A 9 6.68 25.50 4.34
N SER A 10 6.17 24.34 4.74
CA SER A 10 4.77 24.16 5.16
C SER A 10 4.40 24.77 6.52
N GLU A 11 5.19 25.71 7.05
CA GLU A 11 5.05 26.23 8.41
C GLU A 11 3.80 27.13 8.59
N SER A 12 3.18 27.61 7.51
CA SER A 12 2.01 28.52 7.58
C SER A 12 0.67 27.92 7.15
N TRP A 13 0.63 26.64 6.76
CA TRP A 13 -0.62 25.96 6.36
C TRP A 13 -1.25 25.15 7.51
N THR A 14 -0.70 25.24 8.73
CA THR A 14 -1.06 24.39 9.87
C THR A 14 -2.16 24.94 10.77
N ASP A 15 -2.91 25.97 10.34
CA ASP A 15 -4.09 26.42 11.10
C ASP A 15 -5.25 25.43 10.94
N GLY A 16 -5.22 24.40 11.78
CA GLY A 16 -6.42 23.84 12.40
C GLY A 16 -6.86 22.44 11.99
N THR A 17 -6.80 22.03 10.72
CA THR A 17 -7.52 20.81 10.28
C THR A 17 -6.94 20.08 9.06
N LEU A 18 -5.69 20.33 8.64
CA LEU A 18 -5.13 19.65 7.47
C LEU A 18 -4.83 18.17 7.75
N GLY A 19 -5.86 17.37 7.50
CA GLY A 19 -5.97 15.97 7.81
C GLY A 19 -4.92 15.12 7.12
N THR A 20 -4.49 14.09 7.82
CA THR A 20 -3.62 13.00 7.32
C THR A 20 -4.26 12.16 6.20
N ARG A 21 -5.45 12.55 5.72
CA ARG A 21 -6.24 11.79 4.75
C ARG A 21 -6.39 12.60 3.46
N PRO A 22 -6.33 11.94 2.29
CA PRO A 22 -6.72 12.54 1.03
C PRO A 22 -8.09 13.22 1.13
N SER A 23 -8.20 14.42 0.57
CA SER A 23 -9.43 15.21 0.53
C SER A 23 -9.44 16.16 -0.66
N SER A 24 -10.62 16.62 -1.04
CA SER A 24 -10.80 17.69 -2.00
C SER A 24 -11.84 18.65 -1.43
N GLU A 25 -11.59 19.94 -1.53
CA GLU A 25 -12.52 20.99 -1.08
C GLU A 25 -12.56 22.13 -2.10
N TRP A 26 -13.74 22.70 -2.28
CA TRP A 26 -13.92 23.96 -2.99
C TRP A 26 -14.15 25.06 -1.97
N ALA A 27 -13.23 26.03 -1.90
CA ALA A 27 -13.29 27.11 -0.92
C ALA A 27 -12.74 28.40 -1.50
N SER A 28 -13.49 29.50 -1.35
CA SER A 28 -13.06 30.85 -1.72
C SER A 28 -12.59 30.98 -3.19
N GLY A 29 -13.31 30.34 -4.13
CA GLY A 29 -12.96 30.34 -5.56
C GLY A 29 -11.69 29.56 -5.89
N CYS A 30 -11.23 28.70 -4.98
CA CYS A 30 -10.07 27.84 -5.17
C CYS A 30 -10.47 26.38 -4.98
N LEU A 31 -10.07 25.54 -5.92
CA LEU A 31 -10.06 24.09 -5.74
C LEU A 31 -8.80 23.72 -4.96
N ARG A 32 -8.98 23.10 -3.80
CA ARG A 32 -7.88 22.58 -2.99
C ARG A 32 -7.98 21.07 -2.96
N VAL A 33 -6.91 20.41 -3.32
CA VAL A 33 -6.83 18.95 -3.37
C VAL A 33 -5.64 18.50 -2.55
N HIS A 34 -5.87 17.59 -1.63
CA HIS A 34 -4.85 16.94 -0.83
C HIS A 34 -4.85 15.45 -1.17
N PHE A 35 -3.74 14.94 -1.68
CA PHE A 35 -3.53 13.52 -1.93
C PHE A 35 -2.32 13.00 -1.17
N LEU A 36 -2.23 11.67 -1.08
CA LEU A 36 -1.12 10.98 -0.44
C LEU A 36 -0.54 9.97 -1.43
N ASP A 37 0.75 10.06 -1.72
CA ASP A 37 1.51 9.03 -2.43
C ASP A 37 2.52 8.38 -1.48
N GLN A 38 2.23 7.16 -1.02
CA GLN A 38 3.15 6.36 -0.19
C GLN A 38 3.75 7.15 0.99
N LEU A 39 2.92 7.89 1.73
CA LEU A 39 3.29 8.80 2.84
C LEU A 39 3.86 10.16 2.45
N THR A 40 3.98 10.46 1.17
CA THR A 40 4.29 11.79 0.67
C THR A 40 2.97 12.55 0.53
N PRO A 41 2.69 13.55 1.39
CA PRO A 41 1.54 14.40 1.19
C PRO A 41 1.78 15.34 0.01
N ILE A 42 0.74 15.55 -0.76
CA ILE A 42 0.72 16.37 -1.96
C ILE A 42 -0.48 17.30 -1.83
N TRP A 43 -0.22 18.60 -1.83
CA TRP A 43 -1.26 19.62 -1.84
C TRP A 43 -1.24 20.33 -3.18
N MET A 44 -2.40 20.43 -3.79
CA MET A 44 -2.63 21.13 -5.04
C MET A 44 -3.68 22.21 -4.79
N LEU A 45 -3.37 23.42 -5.21
CA LEU A 45 -4.30 24.54 -5.18
C LEU A 45 -4.46 25.04 -6.60
N PHE A 46 -5.69 25.00 -7.10
CA PHE A 46 -6.04 25.51 -8.41
C PHE A 46 -7.01 26.67 -8.24
N ARG A 47 -6.53 27.87 -8.51
CA ARG A 47 -7.30 29.11 -8.35
C ARG A 47 -7.74 29.63 -9.71
N GLU A 48 -9.01 29.96 -9.78
CA GLU A 48 -9.56 30.74 -10.87
C GLU A 48 -9.22 32.22 -10.63
N ASP A 49 -8.40 32.80 -11.50
CA ASP A 49 -8.18 34.25 -11.56
C ASP A 49 -8.60 34.73 -12.95
N GLU A 50 -9.21 35.91 -13.03
CA GLU A 50 -9.90 36.42 -14.23
C GLU A 50 -8.98 36.59 -15.45
N SER A 51 -7.66 36.54 -15.25
CA SER A 51 -6.68 36.78 -16.31
C SER A 51 -5.58 35.73 -16.43
N ASN A 52 -5.32 34.89 -15.40
CA ASN A 52 -4.34 33.80 -15.47
C ASN A 52 -4.66 32.71 -14.43
N PRO A 53 -5.07 31.48 -14.83
CA PRO A 53 -5.25 30.39 -13.87
C PRO A 53 -3.91 30.05 -13.19
N VAL A 54 -3.93 29.95 -11.86
CA VAL A 54 -2.74 29.63 -11.05
C VAL A 54 -2.89 28.24 -10.47
N PHE A 55 -1.94 27.37 -10.80
CA PHE A 55 -1.83 26.02 -10.25
C PHE A 55 -0.59 25.93 -9.37
N ILE A 56 -0.79 25.77 -8.06
CA ILE A 56 0.27 25.68 -7.06
C ILE A 56 0.32 24.26 -6.53
N THR A 57 1.53 23.70 -6.43
CA THR A 57 1.73 22.42 -5.77
C THR A 57 2.74 22.50 -4.66
N CYS A 58 2.38 21.90 -3.54
CA CYS A 58 3.23 21.77 -2.38
C CYS A 58 3.40 20.29 -2.08
N THR A 59 4.62 19.92 -1.73
CA THR A 59 4.97 18.57 -1.30
C THR A 59 6.03 18.67 -0.21
N LYS A 60 6.38 17.55 0.41
CA LYS A 60 7.49 17.48 1.34
C LYS A 60 8.80 17.83 0.64
N LEU A 61 9.81 18.28 1.39
CA LEU A 61 11.12 18.69 0.88
C LEU A 61 11.78 17.64 -0.03
N ASP A 62 11.61 16.35 0.31
CA ASP A 62 12.06 15.21 -0.47
C ASP A 62 10.86 14.36 -0.90
N PRO A 63 10.20 14.67 -2.03
CA PRO A 63 9.15 13.83 -2.56
C PRO A 63 9.73 12.51 -3.09
N ASN A 64 8.86 11.49 -3.19
CA ASN A 64 9.19 10.23 -3.85
C ASN A 64 9.82 10.52 -5.24
N GLN A 65 11.05 10.05 -5.47
CA GLN A 65 11.80 10.35 -6.70
C GLN A 65 11.05 9.86 -7.95
N LYS A 66 10.32 8.73 -7.85
CA LYS A 66 9.51 8.22 -8.96
C LYS A 66 8.36 9.16 -9.31
N LEU A 67 7.69 9.70 -8.28
CA LEU A 67 6.62 10.67 -8.44
C LEU A 67 7.14 11.95 -9.09
N LYS A 68 8.28 12.46 -8.59
CA LYS A 68 8.96 13.62 -9.16
C LYS A 68 9.26 13.45 -10.64
N THR A 69 9.94 12.36 -11.01
CA THR A 69 10.29 12.09 -12.41
C THR A 69 9.06 11.99 -13.30
N ARG A 70 7.98 11.34 -12.86
CA ARG A 70 6.75 11.28 -13.65
C ARG A 70 6.09 12.63 -13.88
N TRP A 71 6.17 13.53 -12.90
CA TRP A 71 5.64 14.88 -13.05
C TRP A 71 6.50 15.72 -14.00
N GLU A 72 7.82 15.63 -13.86
CA GLU A 72 8.77 16.28 -14.78
C GLU A 72 8.58 15.76 -16.22
N ASP A 73 8.49 14.44 -16.39
CA ASP A 73 8.21 13.81 -17.69
C ASP A 73 6.88 14.30 -18.28
N PHE A 74 5.83 14.45 -17.46
CA PHE A 74 4.56 14.97 -17.95
C PHE A 74 4.64 16.46 -18.34
N VAL A 75 5.42 17.26 -17.61
CA VAL A 75 5.66 18.67 -17.95
C VAL A 75 6.40 18.79 -19.28
N ASP A 76 7.40 17.94 -19.49
CA ASP A 76 8.30 18.00 -20.64
C ASP A 76 7.69 17.38 -21.90
N PHE A 77 7.02 16.24 -21.76
CA PHE A 77 6.52 15.44 -22.89
C PHE A 77 4.99 15.48 -23.05
N GLY A 78 4.25 15.95 -22.05
CA GLY A 78 2.78 15.94 -22.05
C GLY A 78 2.18 14.55 -21.88
N ASP A 79 0.91 14.42 -22.24
CA ASP A 79 0.26 13.10 -22.34
C ASP A 79 0.66 12.41 -23.65
N SER A 80 0.48 11.09 -23.74
CA SER A 80 0.72 10.31 -24.97
C SER A 80 -0.18 10.74 -26.15
N ARG A 81 -1.16 11.62 -25.91
CA ARG A 81 -2.06 12.19 -26.91
C ARG A 81 -1.51 13.54 -27.38
N PRO A 82 -1.11 13.66 -28.67
CA PRO A 82 -0.39 14.84 -29.17
C PRO A 82 -1.22 16.13 -29.14
N ASP A 83 -2.55 16.02 -29.09
CA ASP A 83 -3.45 17.18 -29.10
C ASP A 83 -3.58 17.85 -27.72
N LEU A 84 -3.22 17.12 -26.64
CA LEU A 84 -3.33 17.55 -25.26
C LEU A 84 -2.02 18.17 -24.77
N LEU A 85 -1.91 19.48 -24.97
CA LEU A 85 -0.76 20.26 -24.54
C LEU A 85 -1.10 21.04 -23.27
N LEU A 86 -0.25 20.91 -22.24
CA LEU A 86 -0.31 21.71 -21.00
C LEU A 86 -0.39 23.23 -21.26
N ARG A 87 0.19 23.70 -22.36
CA ARG A 87 0.13 25.12 -22.76
C ARG A 87 -1.27 25.57 -23.16
N LYS A 88 -2.12 24.64 -23.64
CA LYS A 88 -3.50 24.92 -24.07
C LYS A 88 -4.47 24.77 -22.89
N ASP A 89 -4.26 23.76 -22.05
CA ASP A 89 -5.11 23.49 -20.90
C ASP A 89 -4.27 23.20 -19.64
N PRO A 90 -4.23 24.12 -18.66
CA PRO A 90 -3.50 23.91 -17.42
C PRO A 90 -4.17 22.92 -16.48
N SER A 91 -5.47 22.65 -16.64
CA SER A 91 -6.17 21.66 -15.82
C SER A 91 -5.65 20.24 -16.06
N LEU A 92 -4.97 19.99 -17.19
CA LEU A 92 -4.23 18.76 -17.46
C LEU A 92 -3.17 18.43 -16.39
N MET A 93 -2.64 19.44 -15.70
CA MET A 93 -1.69 19.21 -14.60
C MET A 93 -2.35 18.50 -13.42
N LEU A 94 -3.59 18.85 -13.08
CA LEU A 94 -4.37 18.18 -12.03
C LEU A 94 -4.59 16.71 -12.39
N TYR A 95 -4.93 16.44 -13.65
CA TYR A 95 -5.05 15.08 -14.17
C TYR A 95 -3.73 14.30 -14.06
N ALA A 96 -2.62 14.90 -14.49
CA ALA A 96 -1.32 14.24 -14.49
C ALA A 96 -0.88 13.81 -13.10
N MET A 97 -1.09 14.70 -12.13
CA MET A 97 -0.73 14.43 -10.73
C MET A 97 -1.60 13.33 -10.14
N MET A 98 -2.91 13.39 -10.36
CA MET A 98 -3.82 12.34 -9.91
C MET A 98 -3.46 10.99 -10.54
N ARG A 99 -3.19 10.96 -11.84
CA ARG A 99 -2.75 9.76 -12.57
C ARG A 99 -1.45 9.20 -11.98
N ALA A 100 -0.46 10.03 -11.71
CA ALA A 100 0.81 9.58 -11.17
C ALA A 100 0.65 8.90 -9.81
N VAL A 101 -0.14 9.50 -8.91
CA VAL A 101 -0.45 8.93 -7.58
C VAL A 101 -1.19 7.58 -7.72
N ILE A 102 -2.22 7.53 -8.57
CA ILE A 102 -3.00 6.30 -8.78
C ILE A 102 -2.12 5.20 -9.39
N GLN A 103 -1.26 5.53 -10.36
CA GLN A 103 -0.35 4.57 -10.98
C GLN A 103 0.67 4.00 -9.99
N ASP A 104 1.24 4.84 -9.10
CA ASP A 104 2.16 4.37 -8.07
C ASP A 104 1.47 3.48 -7.04
N LEU A 105 0.24 3.79 -6.66
CA LEU A 105 -0.57 2.95 -5.78
C LEU A 105 -0.87 1.59 -6.42
N ARG A 106 -1.30 1.58 -7.70
CA ARG A 106 -1.55 0.34 -8.47
C ARG A 106 -0.31 -0.51 -8.62
N PHE A 107 0.83 0.11 -8.95
CA PHE A 107 2.11 -0.59 -9.07
C PHE A 107 2.49 -1.23 -7.73
N THR A 108 2.37 -0.49 -6.64
CA THR A 108 2.66 -0.97 -5.28
C THR A 108 1.74 -2.13 -4.89
N ALA A 109 0.43 -2.01 -5.14
CA ALA A 109 -0.53 -3.07 -4.89
C ALA A 109 -0.21 -4.35 -5.68
N SER A 110 0.11 -4.21 -6.98
CA SER A 110 0.49 -5.34 -7.84
C SER A 110 1.79 -6.00 -7.38
N GLN A 111 2.79 -5.21 -7.00
CA GLN A 111 4.05 -5.74 -6.48
C GLN A 111 3.81 -6.50 -5.17
N LYS A 112 3.03 -5.96 -4.24
CA LYS A 112 2.69 -6.64 -2.98
C LYS A 112 1.92 -7.93 -3.21
N HIS A 113 1.02 -7.96 -4.18
CA HIS A 113 0.34 -9.20 -4.58
C HIS A 113 1.34 -10.26 -5.08
N ARG A 114 2.30 -9.88 -5.94
CA ARG A 114 3.36 -10.79 -6.41
C ARG A 114 4.25 -11.28 -5.26
N ASP A 115 4.67 -10.39 -4.38
CA ASP A 115 5.49 -10.71 -3.21
C ASP A 115 4.76 -11.69 -2.29
N MET A 116 3.44 -11.53 -2.15
CA MET A 116 2.61 -12.42 -1.33
C MET A 116 2.48 -13.81 -1.95
N THR A 117 2.31 -13.91 -3.27
CA THR A 117 2.33 -15.19 -4.00
C THR A 117 3.69 -15.89 -3.88
N ALA A 118 4.79 -15.14 -3.94
CA ALA A 118 6.13 -15.69 -3.73
C ALA A 118 6.33 -16.18 -2.28
N ALA A 119 5.90 -15.38 -1.28
CA ALA A 119 5.94 -15.75 0.13
C ALA A 119 5.09 -17.00 0.40
N TYR A 120 3.95 -17.14 -0.27
CA TYR A 120 3.10 -18.32 -0.21
C TYR A 120 3.82 -19.58 -0.69
N ASN A 121 4.40 -19.55 -1.90
CA ASN A 121 5.13 -20.68 -2.46
C ASN A 121 6.30 -21.11 -1.55
N LEU A 122 6.96 -20.14 -0.91
CA LEU A 122 7.99 -20.40 0.09
C LEU A 122 7.42 -21.03 1.37
N ALA A 123 6.30 -20.53 1.88
CA ALA A 123 5.66 -21.06 3.09
C ALA A 123 5.15 -22.51 2.90
N MET A 124 4.67 -22.86 1.70
CA MET A 124 4.24 -24.22 1.39
C MET A 124 5.38 -25.20 1.17
N SER A 125 6.47 -24.76 0.54
CA SER A 125 7.65 -25.61 0.34
C SER A 125 8.45 -25.82 1.62
N LYS A 126 8.58 -24.78 2.46
CA LYS A 126 9.31 -24.84 3.73
C LYS A 126 8.59 -24.00 4.80
N PRO A 127 7.64 -24.58 5.55
CA PRO A 127 6.95 -23.86 6.60
C PRO A 127 7.95 -23.48 7.70
N SER A 128 8.10 -22.18 7.94
CA SER A 128 8.97 -21.64 8.98
C SER A 128 8.31 -20.43 9.65
N GLN A 129 8.65 -20.18 10.91
CA GLN A 129 8.15 -19.01 11.65
C GLN A 129 8.51 -17.70 10.94
N LYS A 130 9.71 -17.62 10.35
CA LYS A 130 10.16 -16.45 9.58
C LYS A 130 9.32 -16.22 8.32
N SER A 131 8.98 -17.29 7.60
CA SER A 131 8.12 -17.22 6.40
C SER A 131 6.73 -16.72 6.76
N LEU A 132 6.18 -17.17 7.89
CA LEU A 132 4.86 -16.75 8.37
C LEU A 132 4.87 -15.29 8.85
N GLN A 133 5.92 -14.87 9.56
CA GLN A 133 6.09 -13.47 9.97
C GLN A 133 6.12 -12.54 8.75
N TYR A 134 6.94 -12.86 7.75
CA TYR A 134 7.01 -12.07 6.51
C TYR A 134 5.65 -12.00 5.80
N PHE A 135 4.88 -13.09 5.83
CA PHE A 135 3.53 -13.11 5.27
C PHE A 135 2.58 -12.13 5.99
N TYR A 136 2.58 -12.10 7.33
CA TYR A 136 1.79 -11.14 8.10
C TYR A 136 2.19 -9.69 7.85
N GLU A 137 3.49 -9.41 7.68
CA GLU A 137 3.97 -8.08 7.31
C GLU A 137 3.42 -7.63 5.95
N LEU A 138 3.39 -8.53 4.96
CA LEU A 138 2.78 -8.26 3.65
C LEU A 138 1.27 -8.02 3.76
N GLN A 139 0.56 -8.80 4.59
CA GLN A 139 -0.86 -8.61 4.84
C GLN A 139 -1.16 -7.24 5.46
N GLN A 140 -0.40 -6.83 6.48
CA GLN A 140 -0.53 -5.50 7.09
C GLN A 140 -0.27 -4.39 6.07
N SER A 141 0.73 -4.58 5.18
CA SER A 141 1.00 -3.64 4.10
C SER A 141 -0.17 -3.54 3.11
N LEU A 142 -0.86 -4.63 2.78
CA LEU A 142 -2.03 -4.63 1.90
C LEU A 142 -3.22 -3.91 2.53
N ILE A 143 -3.46 -4.09 3.83
CA ILE A 143 -4.49 -3.37 4.57
C ILE A 143 -4.24 -1.86 4.51
N ARG A 144 -2.99 -1.43 4.67
CA ARG A 144 -2.61 -0.02 4.53
C ARG A 144 -2.90 0.52 3.13
N ILE A 145 -2.49 -0.20 2.09
CA ILE A 145 -2.76 0.15 0.69
C ILE A 145 -4.27 0.28 0.45
N LYS A 146 -5.09 -0.59 1.05
CA LYS A 146 -6.56 -0.50 0.99
C LYS A 146 -7.09 0.78 1.63
N LEU A 147 -6.60 1.17 2.80
CA LEU A 147 -7.01 2.42 3.46
C LEU A 147 -6.63 3.65 2.62
N ASP A 148 -5.42 3.64 2.05
CA ASP A 148 -4.94 4.72 1.18
C ASP A 148 -5.79 4.81 -0.11
N THR A 149 -6.08 3.67 -0.74
CA THR A 149 -6.96 3.56 -1.92
C THR A 149 -8.36 4.07 -1.63
N THR A 150 -8.94 3.68 -0.48
CA THR A 150 -10.28 4.11 -0.07
C THR A 150 -10.35 5.62 0.07
N SER A 151 -9.39 6.19 0.80
CA SER A 151 -9.35 7.63 1.06
C SER A 151 -9.13 8.42 -0.24
N LEU A 152 -8.23 7.94 -1.10
CA LEU A 152 -7.97 8.57 -2.40
C LEU A 152 -9.19 8.47 -3.34
N ARG A 153 -9.91 7.34 -3.34
CA ARG A 153 -11.16 7.18 -4.11
C ARG A 153 -12.21 8.19 -3.67
N ASP A 154 -12.42 8.33 -2.36
CA ASP A 154 -13.42 9.24 -1.81
C ASP A 154 -13.05 10.70 -2.14
N ALA A 155 -11.77 11.06 -2.02
CA ALA A 155 -11.28 12.38 -2.42
C ALA A 155 -11.43 12.64 -3.93
N ALA A 156 -11.11 11.67 -4.78
CA ALA A 156 -11.26 11.79 -6.23
C ALA A 156 -12.75 11.86 -6.66
N THR A 157 -13.63 11.13 -5.96
CA THR A 157 -15.07 11.18 -6.18
C THR A 157 -15.63 12.56 -5.83
N ASN A 158 -15.24 13.10 -4.68
CA ASN A 158 -15.61 14.46 -4.28
C ASN A 158 -15.08 15.51 -5.27
N LEU A 159 -13.84 15.34 -5.75
CA LEU A 159 -13.27 16.19 -6.78
C LEU A 159 -14.18 16.24 -8.02
N ILE A 160 -14.62 15.10 -8.55
CA ILE A 160 -15.52 15.07 -9.71
C ILE A 160 -16.87 15.71 -9.44
N ILE A 161 -17.42 15.56 -8.24
CA ILE A 161 -18.67 16.25 -7.87
C ILE A 161 -18.48 17.77 -7.95
N PHE A 162 -17.33 18.29 -7.47
CA PHE A 162 -17.00 19.71 -7.60
C PHE A 162 -16.77 20.13 -9.05
N VAL A 163 -16.07 19.32 -9.86
CA VAL A 163 -15.87 19.60 -11.29
C VAL A 163 -17.20 19.66 -12.06
N ASP A 164 -18.08 18.68 -11.84
CA ASP A 164 -19.41 18.63 -12.45
C ASP A 164 -20.27 19.83 -12.00
N GLY A 165 -20.13 20.27 -10.75
CA GLY A 165 -20.77 21.49 -10.25
C GLY A 165 -20.26 22.75 -10.94
N MET A 166 -18.93 22.91 -11.05
CA MET A 166 -18.28 24.05 -11.70
C MET A 166 -18.68 24.18 -13.18
N GLN A 167 -18.71 23.08 -13.93
CA GLN A 167 -19.13 23.12 -15.33
C GLN A 167 -20.59 23.51 -15.52
N LYS A 168 -21.49 23.02 -14.65
CA LYS A 168 -22.90 23.42 -14.68
C LYS A 168 -23.06 24.91 -14.41
N GLU A 169 -22.35 25.43 -13.42
CA GLU A 169 -22.36 26.86 -13.09
C GLU A 169 -21.79 27.71 -14.22
N ALA A 170 -20.64 27.30 -14.78
CA ALA A 170 -20.00 27.95 -15.92
C ALA A 170 -20.93 28.00 -17.14
N SER A 171 -21.66 26.92 -17.42
CA SER A 171 -22.64 26.84 -18.52
C SER A 171 -23.82 27.80 -18.32
N ILE A 172 -24.26 28.03 -17.08
CA ILE A 172 -25.36 28.95 -16.76
C ILE A 172 -24.90 30.41 -16.90
N ILE A 173 -23.69 30.71 -16.43
CA ILE A 173 -23.13 32.07 -16.42
C ILE A 173 -22.51 32.44 -17.79
N GLY A 174 -22.30 31.46 -18.67
CA GLY A 174 -21.64 31.65 -19.97
C GLY A 174 -20.14 31.90 -19.85
N LYS A 175 -19.51 31.43 -18.76
CA LYS A 175 -18.07 31.53 -18.50
C LYS A 175 -17.38 30.23 -18.91
N GLU A 176 -16.11 30.33 -19.32
CA GLU A 176 -15.28 29.14 -19.52
C GLU A 176 -14.96 28.48 -18.16
N PRO A 177 -15.15 27.15 -18.01
CA PRO A 177 -14.87 26.47 -16.76
C PRO A 177 -13.36 26.39 -16.47
N LEU A 178 -13.00 26.41 -15.19
CA LEU A 178 -11.61 26.27 -14.72
C LEU A 178 -10.96 24.94 -15.18
N ILE A 179 -11.77 23.90 -15.34
CA ILE A 179 -11.36 22.57 -15.81
C ILE A 179 -12.05 22.32 -17.14
N SER A 180 -11.28 21.96 -18.16
CA SER A 180 -11.82 21.66 -19.49
C SER A 180 -12.64 20.37 -19.49
N ASP A 181 -13.53 20.23 -20.47
CA ASP A 181 -14.35 19.03 -20.65
C ASP A 181 -13.47 17.79 -20.92
N ASP A 182 -12.38 17.95 -21.68
CA ASP A 182 -11.42 16.89 -21.94
C ASP A 182 -10.73 16.41 -20.65
N THR A 183 -10.27 17.35 -19.82
CA THR A 183 -9.66 17.03 -18.53
C THR A 183 -10.67 16.37 -17.59
N GLN A 184 -11.92 16.82 -17.56
CA GLN A 184 -12.96 16.17 -16.76
C GLN A 184 -13.18 14.72 -17.18
N TYR A 185 -13.28 14.45 -18.49
CA TYR A 185 -13.39 13.08 -19.00
C TYR A 185 -12.21 12.22 -18.56
N MET A 186 -10.99 12.77 -18.62
CA MET A 186 -9.77 12.10 -18.20
C MET A 186 -9.71 11.84 -16.70
N LEU A 187 -10.18 12.78 -15.87
CA LEU A 187 -10.29 12.58 -14.44
C LEU A 187 -11.31 11.49 -14.09
N LYS A 188 -12.43 11.41 -14.82
CA LYS A 188 -13.43 10.33 -14.68
C LYS A 188 -12.86 8.96 -14.99
N ASP A 189 -12.03 8.84 -16.02
CA ASP A 189 -11.29 7.60 -16.33
C ASP A 189 -10.38 7.16 -15.17
N GLN A 190 -9.62 8.09 -14.60
CA GLN A 190 -8.75 7.79 -13.45
C GLN A 190 -9.54 7.37 -12.20
N ILE A 191 -10.74 7.93 -11.98
CA ILE A 191 -11.65 7.48 -10.91
C ILE A 191 -12.13 6.04 -11.15
N GLY A 192 -12.40 5.69 -12.41
CA GLY A 192 -12.69 4.31 -12.78
C GLY A 192 -11.56 3.35 -12.40
N LEU A 193 -10.32 3.73 -12.69
CA LEU A 193 -9.14 2.92 -12.37
C LEU A 193 -8.93 2.71 -10.86
N ILE A 194 -9.14 3.75 -10.04
CA ILE A 194 -9.03 3.59 -8.59
C ILE A 194 -10.20 2.81 -7.98
N THR A 195 -11.40 2.93 -8.55
CA THR A 195 -12.56 2.14 -8.15
C THR A 195 -12.32 0.66 -8.41
N LEU A 196 -11.78 0.33 -9.59
CA LEU A 196 -11.37 -1.03 -9.92
C LEU A 196 -10.32 -1.56 -8.94
N LEU A 197 -9.29 -0.76 -8.60
CA LEU A 197 -8.31 -1.17 -7.59
C LEU A 197 -8.95 -1.40 -6.22
N PHE A 198 -9.90 -0.55 -5.81
CA PHE A 198 -10.63 -0.70 -4.55
C PHE A 198 -11.43 -2.01 -4.51
N GLU A 199 -12.01 -2.44 -5.63
CA GLU A 199 -12.78 -3.70 -5.73
C GLU A 199 -11.87 -4.94 -5.75
N GLU A 200 -10.67 -4.85 -6.33
CA GLU A 200 -9.71 -5.96 -6.41
C GLU A 200 -8.99 -6.24 -5.07
N LEU A 201 -8.68 -5.20 -4.29
CA LEU A 201 -7.89 -5.33 -3.05
C LEU A 201 -8.52 -6.24 -1.96
N PRO A 202 -9.84 -6.23 -1.70
CA PRO A 202 -10.49 -7.16 -0.79
C PRO A 202 -10.27 -8.62 -1.16
N GLU A 203 -10.32 -8.95 -2.46
CA GLU A 203 -10.14 -10.32 -2.93
C GLU A 203 -8.70 -10.78 -2.68
N VAL A 204 -7.71 -9.93 -2.96
CA VAL A 204 -6.30 -10.21 -2.65
C VAL A 204 -6.10 -10.42 -1.14
N THR A 205 -6.74 -9.59 -0.31
CA THR A 205 -6.64 -9.72 1.16
C THR A 205 -7.27 -11.01 1.67
N ARG A 206 -8.42 -11.41 1.12
CA ARG A 206 -9.11 -12.65 1.48
C ARG A 206 -8.30 -13.88 1.07
N GLN A 207 -7.71 -13.86 -0.12
CA GLN A 207 -6.79 -14.91 -0.57
C GLN A 207 -5.57 -14.99 0.36
N ALA A 208 -5.07 -13.86 0.86
CA ALA A 208 -3.99 -13.82 1.85
C ALA A 208 -4.36 -14.59 3.12
N GLU A 209 -5.53 -14.32 3.68
CA GLU A 209 -6.00 -14.92 4.91
C GLU A 209 -6.19 -16.44 4.77
N ALA A 210 -6.80 -16.88 3.67
CA ALA A 210 -6.98 -18.31 3.39
C ALA A 210 -5.62 -19.03 3.31
N VAL A 211 -4.64 -18.39 2.69
CA VAL A 211 -3.28 -18.90 2.58
C VAL A 211 -2.56 -18.95 3.93
N ALA A 212 -2.64 -17.90 4.74
CA ALA A 212 -2.02 -17.88 6.08
C ALA A 212 -2.53 -19.03 6.95
N ASN A 213 -3.85 -19.24 6.94
CA ASN A 213 -4.49 -20.32 7.68
C ASN A 213 -4.01 -21.69 7.21
N LEU A 214 -3.88 -21.90 5.90
CA LEU A 214 -3.37 -23.15 5.33
C LEU A 214 -1.90 -23.40 5.76
N ALA A 215 -1.05 -22.37 5.73
CA ALA A 215 0.35 -22.48 6.14
C ALA A 215 0.50 -22.80 7.63
N PHE A 216 -0.31 -22.17 8.49
CA PHE A 216 -0.35 -22.45 9.92
C PHE A 216 -0.79 -23.90 10.23
N ASN A 217 -1.83 -24.36 9.53
CA ASN A 217 -2.32 -25.73 9.68
C ASN A 217 -1.27 -26.77 9.23
N SER A 218 -0.56 -26.50 8.14
CA SER A 218 0.55 -27.36 7.66
C SER A 218 1.69 -27.44 8.68
N LEU A 219 2.09 -26.31 9.26
CA LEU A 219 3.12 -26.27 10.30
C LEU A 219 2.69 -27.05 11.56
N SER A 220 1.44 -26.88 11.98
CA SER A 220 0.88 -27.60 13.12
C SER A 220 0.84 -29.10 12.89
N PHE A 221 0.47 -29.53 11.68
CA PHE A 221 0.47 -30.94 11.28
C PHE A 221 1.87 -31.55 11.34
N ASN A 222 2.88 -30.86 10.80
CA ASN A 222 4.27 -31.32 10.83
C ASN A 222 4.81 -31.43 12.26
N THR A 223 4.49 -30.45 13.10
CA THR A 223 4.90 -30.46 14.53
C THR A 223 4.26 -31.62 15.28
N ASN A 224 2.98 -31.88 15.04
CA ASN A 224 2.27 -33.01 15.64
C ASN A 224 2.86 -34.36 15.21
N ASN A 225 3.23 -34.51 13.94
CA ASN A 225 3.89 -35.72 13.46
C ASN A 225 5.28 -35.91 14.08
N LEU A 226 6.04 -34.82 14.26
CA LEU A 226 7.35 -34.87 14.92
C LEU A 226 7.23 -35.28 16.39
N LEU A 227 6.25 -34.73 17.11
CA LEU A 227 5.96 -35.12 18.49
C LEU A 227 5.53 -36.58 18.60
N ARG A 228 4.72 -37.08 17.66
CA ARG A 228 4.34 -38.51 17.60
C ARG A 228 5.56 -39.40 17.39
N LEU A 229 6.44 -39.04 16.46
CA LEU A 229 7.66 -39.80 16.19
C LEU A 229 8.58 -39.82 17.42
N LEU A 230 8.77 -38.66 18.06
CA LEU A 230 9.56 -38.56 19.29
C LEU A 230 8.94 -39.39 20.43
N ALA A 231 7.61 -39.38 20.58
CA ALA A 231 6.92 -40.18 21.57
C ALA A 231 7.10 -41.69 21.33
N VAL A 232 6.98 -42.14 20.08
CA VAL A 232 7.23 -43.55 19.71
C VAL A 232 8.67 -43.95 20.02
N LEU A 233 9.65 -43.11 19.64
CA LEU A 233 11.06 -43.37 19.92
C LEU A 233 11.33 -43.42 21.43
N THR A 234 10.72 -42.53 22.20
CA THR A 234 10.86 -42.47 23.66
C THR A 234 10.22 -43.70 24.31
N MET A 235 9.01 -44.09 23.89
CA MET A 235 8.34 -45.30 24.39
C MET A 235 9.14 -46.58 24.14
N ALA A 236 9.87 -46.66 23.02
CA ALA A 236 10.76 -47.80 22.74
C ALA A 236 12.09 -47.70 23.51
N SER A 237 12.67 -46.51 23.61
CA SER A 237 14.02 -46.31 24.16
C SER A 237 14.06 -46.30 25.69
N VAL A 238 13.02 -45.80 26.36
CA VAL A 238 12.99 -45.69 27.83
C VAL A 238 13.06 -47.07 28.50
N PRO A 239 12.23 -48.08 28.14
CA PRO A 239 12.32 -49.41 28.73
C PRO A 239 13.68 -50.07 28.46
N LEU A 240 14.23 -49.90 27.25
CA LEU A 240 15.53 -50.45 26.88
C LEU A 240 16.68 -49.82 27.67
N THR A 241 16.60 -48.50 27.89
CA THR A 241 17.57 -47.75 28.70
C THR A 241 17.48 -48.17 30.17
N ILE A 242 16.27 -48.43 30.68
CA ILE A 242 16.07 -48.97 32.04
C ILE A 242 16.69 -50.38 32.14
N ALA A 243 16.41 -51.26 31.19
CA ALA A 243 16.93 -52.63 31.19
C ALA A 243 18.47 -52.66 31.13
N THR A 244 19.07 -51.87 30.25
CA THR A 244 20.54 -51.74 30.15
C THR A 244 21.14 -51.06 31.39
N GLY A 245 20.45 -50.07 31.96
CA GLY A 245 20.83 -49.45 33.23
C GLY A 245 20.89 -50.46 34.37
N VAL A 246 19.86 -51.30 34.54
CA VAL A 246 19.83 -52.36 35.55
C VAL A 246 20.98 -53.36 35.36
N LEU A 247 21.30 -53.73 34.12
CA LEU A 247 22.41 -54.65 33.81
C LEU A 247 23.80 -54.00 33.93
N GLY A 248 23.90 -52.68 33.80
CA GLY A 248 25.15 -51.93 33.91
C GLY A 248 25.49 -51.49 35.34
N VAL A 249 24.55 -51.58 36.29
CA VAL A 249 24.87 -51.46 37.71
C VAL A 249 25.76 -52.65 38.07
N ASN A 250 27.03 -52.40 38.37
CA ASN A 250 27.95 -53.40 38.88
C ASN A 250 27.46 -53.91 40.24
N TYR A 251 26.64 -54.94 40.23
CA TYR A 251 26.29 -55.72 41.43
C TYR A 251 27.49 -56.51 42.01
N PHE A 252 28.68 -56.35 41.43
CA PHE A 252 29.92 -57.00 41.88
C PHE A 252 31.03 -55.97 42.10
N SER A 253 30.98 -55.27 43.22
CA SER A 253 32.14 -54.60 43.85
C SER A 253 31.82 -54.40 45.33
N GLY A 254 31.94 -55.48 46.11
CA GLY A 254 31.63 -55.43 47.54
C GLY A 254 31.96 -56.68 48.37
N ASP A 255 32.14 -57.88 47.79
CA ASP A 255 32.55 -59.07 48.55
C ASP A 255 33.81 -59.72 47.94
N VAL A 256 34.92 -58.99 47.97
CA VAL A 256 36.25 -59.62 48.00
C VAL A 256 36.72 -59.60 49.45
N VAL A 257 36.63 -60.79 50.06
CA VAL A 257 37.62 -61.36 51.00
C VAL A 257 38.34 -60.36 51.90
N THR A 258 37.85 -60.20 53.12
CA THR A 258 38.73 -59.98 54.28
C THR A 258 38.49 -61.12 55.27
N GLY A 259 39.47 -62.00 55.38
CA GLY A 259 39.53 -62.96 56.46
C GLY A 259 39.53 -62.25 57.82
N ALA A 260 38.80 -62.81 58.77
CA ALA A 260 39.02 -62.61 60.18
C ALA A 260 38.51 -63.84 60.92
N THR A 261 39.50 -64.59 61.43
CA THR A 261 39.49 -65.62 62.49
C THR A 261 38.64 -66.87 62.30
#